data_AF-A0A0H4CW74-F1
#
_entry.id   AF-A0A0H4CW74-F1
#
_cell.length_a   1.000
_cell.length_b   1.000
_cell.length_c   1.000
_cell.angle_alpha   90.00
_cell.angle_beta   90.00
_cell.angle_gamma   90.00
#
_symmetry.space_group_name_H-M   'P 1'
#
loop_
_entity.id
_entity.type
_entity.pdbx_description
1 polymer ?
#
loop_
_entity_poly.entity_id
_entity_poly.type
_entity_poly.pdbx_seq_one_letter_code
_entity_poly.pdbx_strand_id
1 'polypeptide(L)'
;GTFKWGANPEPWTFSFSVSPRMTGPTSYAYQVERAKFDEILLNNARRVGAEVREGCAAVDVVEDEERVRGIRYTDADGREHRASATFVVDASGNGSRLYRRVGGTREYSEFFRSLALYGYFEGGKRLPEPNSGNI
;
A
#
# COMPACT_ATOMS: atom_id res chain seq x y z
N GLY A 1 -7.22 15.85 -10.54
CA GLY A 1 -6.05 15.24 -11.22
C GLY A 1 -5.98 15.75 -12.64
N THR A 2 -4.78 15.90 -13.20
CA THR A 2 -4.57 16.46 -14.54
C THR A 2 -3.79 15.48 -15.40
N PHE A 3 -4.23 15.25 -16.63
CA PHE A 3 -3.61 14.32 -17.57
C PHE A 3 -3.27 15.01 -18.88
N LYS A 4 -2.09 14.72 -19.42
CA LYS A 4 -1.75 14.95 -20.83
C LYS A 4 -1.66 13.58 -21.50
N TRP A 5 -2.79 13.10 -22.02
CA TRP A 5 -2.93 11.74 -22.52
C TRP A 5 -4.05 11.64 -23.56
N GLY A 6 -3.83 10.86 -24.63
CA GLY A 6 -4.79 10.64 -25.71
C GLY A 6 -4.46 11.43 -26.99
N ALA A 7 -5.44 11.56 -27.88
CA ALA A 7 -5.27 12.23 -29.16
C ALA A 7 -5.15 13.76 -29.04
N ASN A 8 -5.66 14.34 -27.95
CA ASN A 8 -5.58 15.78 -27.70
C ASN A 8 -4.22 16.11 -27.03
N PRO A 9 -3.40 17.00 -27.62
CA PRO A 9 -2.13 17.41 -27.01
C PRO A 9 -2.31 18.30 -25.78
N GLU A 10 -3.48 18.91 -25.57
CA GLU A 10 -3.74 19.77 -24.42
C GLU A 10 -4.06 18.97 -23.14
N PRO A 11 -3.51 19.36 -21.97
CA PRO A 11 -3.86 18.74 -20.70
C PRO A 11 -5.34 18.92 -20.36
N TRP A 12 -5.96 17.87 -19.83
CA TRP A 12 -7.33 17.90 -19.31
C TRP A 12 -7.36 17.53 -17.83
N THR A 13 -8.37 18.01 -17.10
CA THR A 13 -8.49 17.83 -15.65
C THR A 13 -9.80 17.16 -15.31
N PHE A 14 -9.78 16.30 -14.30
CA PHE A 14 -10.97 15.73 -13.70
C PHE A 14 -10.98 16.03 -12.18
N SER A 15 -12.18 16.17 -11.63
CA SER A 15 -12.41 16.36 -10.20
C SER A 15 -13.35 15.29 -9.65
N PHE A 16 -13.02 14.74 -8.48
CA PHE A 16 -13.88 13.78 -7.79
C PHE A 16 -15.20 14.41 -7.35
N SER A 17 -15.23 15.72 -7.06
CA SER A 17 -16.43 16.44 -6.64
C SER A 17 -17.55 16.45 -7.68
N VAL A 18 -17.22 16.22 -8.96
CA VAL A 18 -18.20 16.14 -10.05
C VAL A 18 -18.98 14.82 -10.01
N SER A 19 -18.45 13.79 -9.36
CA SER A 19 -19.14 12.50 -9.21
C SER A 19 -20.25 12.59 -8.17
N PRO A 20 -21.51 12.26 -8.50
CA PRO A 20 -22.62 12.23 -7.54
C PRO A 20 -22.35 11.34 -6.32
N ARG A 21 -21.48 10.33 -6.45
CA ARG A 21 -21.11 9.40 -5.36
C ARG A 21 -20.04 9.94 -4.41
N MET A 22 -19.34 11.00 -4.80
CA MET A 22 -18.25 11.61 -4.03
C MET A 22 -18.48 13.12 -3.89
N THR A 23 -19.74 13.53 -3.75
CA THR A 23 -20.10 14.92 -3.48
C THR A 23 -19.87 15.26 -2.00
N GLY A 24 -19.47 16.50 -1.72
CA GLY A 24 -19.33 17.02 -0.37
C GLY A 24 -17.87 17.16 0.12
N PRO A 25 -17.67 17.43 1.42
CA PRO A 25 -16.38 17.88 1.98
C PRO A 25 -15.28 16.81 1.97
N THR A 26 -15.56 15.59 1.53
CA THR A 26 -14.59 14.49 1.40
C THR A 26 -14.21 14.22 -0.06
N SER A 27 -14.52 15.14 -0.99
CA SER A 27 -14.28 14.97 -2.43
C SER A 27 -12.83 15.21 -2.85
N TYR A 28 -11.87 15.06 -1.94
CA TYR A 28 -10.44 15.28 -2.18
C TYR A 28 -9.60 14.23 -1.47
N ALA A 29 -8.33 14.15 -1.84
CA ALA A 29 -7.33 13.30 -1.23
C ALA A 29 -6.02 14.08 -1.06
N TYR A 30 -5.06 13.48 -0.35
CA TYR A 30 -3.75 14.08 -0.10
C TYR A 30 -2.68 13.40 -0.93
N GLN A 31 -1.74 14.20 -1.45
CA GLN A 31 -0.43 13.69 -1.85
C GLN A 31 0.41 13.56 -0.59
N VAL A 32 0.90 12.36 -0.29
CA VAL A 32 1.55 12.06 0.98
C VAL A 32 2.97 11.54 0.78
N GLU A 33 3.85 11.89 1.71
CA GLU A 33 5.11 11.20 1.90
C GLU A 33 4.82 9.86 2.59
N ARG A 34 5.01 8.74 1.86
CA ARG A 34 4.60 7.41 2.32
C ARG A 34 5.24 6.99 3.63
N ALA A 35 6.50 7.33 3.88
CA ALA A 35 7.17 7.03 5.15
C ALA A 35 6.38 7.59 6.35
N LYS A 36 6.01 8.88 6.28
CA LYS A 36 5.23 9.55 7.33
C LYS A 36 3.79 9.03 7.40
N PHE A 37 3.15 8.83 6.25
CA PHE A 37 1.77 8.38 6.21
C PHE A 37 1.60 6.97 6.80
N ASP A 38 2.48 6.05 6.42
CA ASP A 38 2.46 4.68 6.91
C ASP A 38 2.73 4.64 8.43
N GLU A 39 3.67 5.47 8.93
CA GLU A 39 3.93 5.63 10.36
C GLU A 39 2.70 6.15 11.13
N ILE A 40 2.01 7.16 10.59
CA ILE A 40 0.77 7.68 11.18
C ILE A 40 -0.28 6.57 11.32
N LEU A 41 -0.47 5.77 10.26
CA LEU A 41 -1.44 4.68 10.25
C LEU A 41 -1.05 3.58 11.26
N LEU A 42 0.22 3.21 11.30
CA LEU A 42 0.73 2.17 12.20
C LEU A 42 0.63 2.59 13.67
N ASN A 43 0.97 3.85 13.97
CA ASN A 43 0.80 4.43 15.30
C ASN A 43 -0.67 4.53 15.71
N ASN A 44 -1.57 4.82 14.77
CA ASN A 44 -3.00 4.75 15.05
C ASN A 44 -3.44 3.32 15.39
N ALA A 45 -2.95 2.30 14.68
CA ALA A 45 -3.24 0.90 14.99
C ALA A 45 -2.82 0.54 16.43
N ARG A 46 -1.62 0.94 16.86
CA ARG A 46 -1.16 0.81 18.25
C ARG A 46 -2.13 1.48 19.23
N ARG A 47 -2.50 2.73 18.95
CA ARG A 47 -3.39 3.54 19.80
C ARG A 47 -4.76 2.91 19.99
N VAL A 48 -5.29 2.24 18.96
CA VAL A 48 -6.60 1.55 19.05
C VAL A 48 -6.49 0.11 19.58
N GLY A 49 -5.30 -0.31 20.04
CA GLY A 49 -5.10 -1.56 20.79
C GLY A 49 -4.44 -2.70 20.01
N ALA A 50 -3.98 -2.48 18.77
CA ALA A 50 -3.22 -3.50 18.06
C ALA A 50 -1.82 -3.64 18.66
N GLU A 51 -1.39 -4.89 18.89
CA GLU A 51 0.01 -5.17 19.19
C GLU A 51 0.83 -5.08 17.89
N VAL A 52 1.72 -4.10 17.82
CA VAL A 52 2.58 -3.88 16.64
C VAL A 52 4.03 -4.13 17.01
N ARG A 53 4.66 -5.06 16.29
CA ARG A 53 6.08 -5.39 16.41
C ARG A 53 6.81 -5.02 15.13
N GLU A 54 7.64 -3.98 15.19
CA GLU A 54 8.55 -3.59 14.10
C GLU A 54 9.84 -4.41 14.15
N GLY A 55 10.60 -4.41 13.05
CA GLY A 55 11.82 -5.24 12.93
C GLY A 55 11.56 -6.75 13.01
N CYS A 56 10.31 -7.17 12.86
CA CYS A 56 9.88 -8.56 12.94
C CYS A 56 9.42 -9.05 11.56
N ALA A 57 10.24 -9.86 10.88
CA ALA A 57 9.93 -10.34 9.54
C ALA A 57 9.21 -11.69 9.60
N ALA A 58 7.97 -11.76 9.11
CA ALA A 58 7.28 -13.04 8.94
C ALA A 58 7.97 -13.85 7.82
N VAL A 59 8.49 -15.03 8.16
CA VAL A 59 9.27 -15.89 7.25
C VAL A 59 8.49 -17.11 6.78
N ASP A 60 7.48 -17.54 7.53
CA ASP A 60 6.67 -18.71 7.19
C ASP A 60 5.33 -18.73 7.94
N VAL A 61 4.43 -19.61 7.51
CA VAL A 61 3.22 -19.94 8.26
C VAL A 61 3.46 -21.13 9.18
N VAL A 62 2.67 -21.21 10.25
CA VAL A 62 2.50 -22.44 11.05
C VAL A 62 1.13 -22.98 10.72
N GLU A 63 1.04 -24.20 10.22
CA GLU A 63 -0.20 -24.84 9.77
C GLU A 63 -0.29 -26.28 10.27
N ASP A 64 -1.52 -26.79 10.32
CA ASP A 64 -1.81 -28.23 10.42
C ASP A 64 -2.54 -28.71 9.15
N GLU A 65 -3.03 -29.94 9.16
CA GLU A 65 -3.71 -30.56 8.01
C GLU A 65 -4.98 -29.80 7.58
N GLU A 66 -5.57 -28.97 8.45
CA GLU A 66 -6.82 -28.28 8.17
C GLU A 66 -6.60 -26.80 7.83
N ARG A 67 -5.70 -26.11 8.54
CA ARG A 67 -5.55 -24.65 8.40
C ARG A 67 -4.24 -24.08 8.94
N VAL A 68 -3.98 -22.84 8.54
CA VAL A 68 -3.00 -21.96 9.19
C VAL A 68 -3.42 -21.67 10.64
N ARG A 69 -2.48 -21.86 11.56
CA ARG A 69 -2.58 -21.66 13.01
C ARG A 69 -1.70 -20.52 13.53
N GLY A 70 -0.89 -19.89 12.67
CA GLY A 70 0.00 -18.83 13.08
C GLY A 70 1.10 -18.53 12.07
N ILE A 71 2.13 -17.84 12.54
CA ILE A 71 3.31 -17.49 11.75
C ILE A 71 4.60 -17.82 12.49
N ARG A 72 5.65 -17.99 11.70
CA ARG A 72 7.04 -17.96 12.13
C ARG A 72 7.65 -16.64 11.69
N TYR A 73 8.36 -15.97 12.57
CA TYR A 73 8.99 -14.68 12.28
C TYR A 73 10.37 -14.57 12.91
N THR A 74 11.22 -13.71 12.35
CA THR A 74 12.53 -13.38 12.93
C THR A 74 12.50 -11.99 13.54
N ASP A 75 13.07 -11.82 14.73
CA ASP A 75 13.23 -10.51 15.34
C ASP A 75 14.44 -9.73 14.78
N ALA A 76 14.69 -8.53 15.31
CA ALA A 76 15.79 -7.66 14.90
C ALA A 76 17.19 -8.26 15.18
N ASP A 77 17.29 -9.22 16.12
CA ASP A 77 18.51 -9.93 16.44
C ASP A 77 18.68 -11.21 15.59
N GLY A 78 17.74 -11.47 14.67
CA GLY A 78 17.73 -12.65 13.80
C GLY A 78 17.26 -13.93 14.50
N ARG A 79 16.68 -13.85 15.71
CA ARG A 79 16.15 -15.03 16.40
C ARG A 79 14.78 -15.39 15.84
N GLU A 80 14.55 -16.69 15.66
CA GLU A 80 13.28 -17.20 15.17
C GLU A 80 12.27 -17.39 16.30
N HIS A 81 11.04 -16.98 16.05
CA HIS A 81 9.91 -17.01 16.98
C HIS A 81 8.66 -17.56 16.30
N ARG A 82 7.69 -17.98 17.11
CA ARG A 82 6.36 -18.39 16.65
C ARG A 82 5.29 -17.55 17.32
N ALA A 83 4.26 -17.20 16.56
CA ALA A 83 3.05 -16.57 17.06
C ALA A 83 1.84 -17.35 16.56
N SER A 84 1.00 -17.84 17.49
CA SER A 84 -0.23 -18.54 17.17
C SER A 84 -1.39 -17.56 16.98
N ALA A 85 -2.27 -17.82 16.02
CA ALA A 85 -3.44 -17.01 15.73
C ALA A 85 -4.58 -17.85 15.15
N THR A 86 -5.83 -17.42 15.38
CA THR A 86 -6.99 -18.03 14.73
C THR A 86 -7.02 -17.71 13.24
N PHE A 87 -6.62 -16.49 12.87
CA PHE A 87 -6.57 -16.02 11.49
C PHE A 87 -5.23 -15.35 11.23
N VAL A 88 -4.71 -15.54 10.03
CA VAL A 88 -3.49 -14.88 9.54
C VAL A 88 -3.86 -14.12 8.27
N VAL A 89 -3.55 -12.84 8.22
CA VAL A 89 -3.77 -11.97 7.06
C VAL A 89 -2.41 -11.55 6.51
N ASP A 90 -2.15 -11.86 5.25
CA ASP A 90 -0.94 -11.42 4.58
C ASP A 90 -1.11 -10.00 4.01
N ALA A 91 -0.54 -9.03 4.72
CA ALA A 91 -0.47 -7.63 4.31
C ALA A 91 0.97 -7.20 3.93
N SER A 92 1.85 -8.13 3.55
CA SER A 92 3.27 -7.86 3.27
C SER A 92 3.56 -7.21 1.91
N GLY A 93 2.51 -6.85 1.15
CA GLY A 93 2.62 -6.11 -0.10
C GLY A 93 3.11 -6.96 -1.28
N ASN A 94 3.74 -6.32 -2.26
CA ASN A 94 4.15 -7.00 -3.49
C ASN A 94 5.27 -8.04 -3.27
N GLY A 95 6.05 -7.91 -2.21
CA GLY A 95 7.16 -8.81 -1.86
C GLY A 95 6.74 -10.06 -1.09
N SER A 96 5.42 -10.27 -0.89
CA SER A 96 4.91 -11.43 -0.15
C SER A 96 5.53 -12.74 -0.64
N ARG A 97 5.94 -13.55 0.34
CA ARG A 97 6.38 -14.94 0.14
C ARG A 97 5.40 -15.96 0.70
N LEU A 98 4.41 -15.53 1.48
CA LEU A 98 3.51 -16.41 2.22
C LEU A 98 2.37 -16.94 1.36
N TYR A 99 1.96 -16.22 0.31
CA TYR A 99 0.82 -16.62 -0.54
C TYR A 99 0.96 -18.04 -1.13
N ARG A 100 2.19 -18.48 -1.43
CA ARG A 100 2.45 -19.83 -1.97
C ARG A 100 2.22 -20.94 -0.95
N ARG A 101 2.41 -20.66 0.34
CA ARG A 101 2.24 -21.64 1.41
C ARG A 101 0.79 -22.07 1.55
N VAL A 102 -0.13 -21.14 1.32
CA VAL A 102 -1.58 -21.38 1.36
C VAL A 102 -2.16 -21.75 -0.01
N GLY A 103 -1.34 -22.24 -0.93
CA GLY A 103 -1.76 -22.64 -2.28
C GLY A 103 -2.15 -21.48 -3.20
N GLY A 104 -1.87 -20.24 -2.81
CA GLY A 104 -2.12 -19.07 -3.63
C GLY A 104 -1.19 -19.00 -4.85
N THR A 105 -1.72 -18.54 -5.96
CA THR A 105 -0.96 -18.23 -7.17
C THR A 105 -0.89 -16.72 -7.38
N ARG A 106 0.11 -16.29 -8.16
CA ARG A 106 0.20 -14.91 -8.62
C ARG A 106 0.26 -14.90 -10.13
N GLU A 107 -0.82 -14.44 -10.72
CA GLU A 107 -0.96 -14.34 -12.17
C GLU A 107 -0.60 -12.91 -12.61
N TYR A 108 0.39 -12.81 -13.48
CA TYR A 108 0.84 -11.52 -14.00
C TYR A 108 0.10 -11.21 -15.30
N SER A 109 -0.35 -9.96 -15.43
CA SER A 109 -1.00 -9.49 -16.65
C SER A 109 -0.03 -9.51 -17.83
N GLU A 110 -0.47 -10.04 -18.97
CA GLU A 110 0.29 -9.98 -20.22
C GLU A 110 0.30 -8.58 -20.83
N PHE A 111 -0.70 -7.74 -20.49
CA PHE A 111 -0.83 -6.38 -21.00
C PHE A 111 0.03 -5.39 -20.22
N PHE A 112 0.03 -5.47 -18.88
CA PHE A 112 0.74 -4.52 -18.02
C PHE A 112 2.19 -4.93 -17.74
N ARG A 113 3.02 -4.93 -18.79
CA ARG A 113 4.46 -5.24 -18.72
C ARG A 113 5.32 -3.97 -18.68
N SER A 114 5.02 -3.09 -17.73
CA SER A 114 5.72 -1.81 -17.57
C SER A 114 6.68 -1.84 -16.38
N LEU A 115 7.79 -1.09 -16.50
CA LEU A 115 8.72 -0.82 -15.42
C LEU A 115 8.62 0.67 -15.05
N ALA A 116 8.54 0.98 -13.77
CA ALA A 116 8.58 2.35 -13.28
C ALA A 116 10.00 2.73 -12.85
N LEU A 117 10.52 3.82 -13.39
CA LEU A 117 11.73 4.51 -12.91
C LEU A 117 11.30 5.87 -12.36
N TYR A 118 11.68 6.17 -11.12
CA TYR A 118 11.26 7.39 -10.43
C TYR A 118 12.36 7.92 -9.49
N GLY A 119 12.24 9.18 -9.10
CA GLY A 119 13.13 9.86 -8.16
C GLY A 119 12.46 11.12 -7.60
N TYR A 120 13.12 11.76 -6.65
CA TYR A 120 12.64 13.00 -6.02
C TYR A 120 13.37 14.20 -6.58
N PHE A 121 12.65 15.30 -6.79
CA PHE A 121 13.17 16.55 -7.33
C PHE A 121 12.71 17.72 -6.47
N GLU A 122 13.61 18.67 -6.24
CA GLU A 122 13.34 19.93 -5.55
C GLU A 122 13.22 21.08 -6.56
N GLY A 123 12.52 22.17 -6.19
CA GLY A 123 12.36 23.34 -7.06
C GLY A 123 11.41 23.16 -8.26
N GLY A 124 10.63 22.07 -8.30
CA GLY A 124 9.63 21.83 -9.34
C GLY A 124 8.47 22.84 -9.29
N LYS A 125 7.95 23.21 -10.47
CA LYS A 125 6.77 24.09 -10.59
C LYS A 125 5.49 23.40 -10.08
N ARG A 126 4.45 24.20 -9.83
CA ARG A 126 3.09 23.74 -9.56
C ARG A 126 2.17 24.17 -10.70
N LEU A 127 1.05 23.46 -10.85
CA LEU A 127 -0.03 23.91 -11.72
C LEU A 127 -0.66 25.19 -11.16
N PRO A 128 -1.26 26.06 -12.00
CA PRO A 128 -2.02 27.21 -11.52
C PRO A 128 -3.22 26.82 -10.67
N GLU A 129 -3.67 27.74 -9.81
CA GLU A 129 -4.93 27.59 -9.09
C GLU A 129 -6.12 27.39 -10.07
N PRO A 130 -7.12 26.57 -9.73
CA PRO A 130 -7.30 25.84 -8.46
C PRO A 130 -6.60 24.46 -8.41
N ASN A 131 -5.75 24.16 -9.38
CA ASN A 131 -5.18 22.82 -9.57
C ASN A 131 -3.78 22.66 -8.98
N SER A 132 -3.32 23.57 -8.13
CA SER A 132 -1.96 23.58 -7.59
C SER A 132 -1.59 22.32 -6.80
N GLY A 133 -2.59 21.58 -6.30
CA GLY A 133 -2.43 20.27 -5.64
C GLY A 133 -2.47 19.05 -6.56
N ASN A 134 -2.75 19.21 -7.86
CA ASN A 134 -2.68 18.12 -8.83
C ASN A 134 -1.21 17.80 -9.18
N ILE A 135 -0.96 16.53 -9.47
CA ILE A 135 0.26 16.01 -10.10
C ILE A 135 -0.03 15.54 -11.52
#